data_AF-A0A4R1XKD7-F1
#
_entry.id   AF-A0A4R1XKD7-F1
#
_cell.length_a   1.000
_cell.length_b   1.000
_cell.length_c   1.000
_cell.angle_alpha   90.00
_cell.angle_beta   90.00
_cell.angle_gamma   90.00
#
_symmetry.space_group_name_H-M   'P 1'
#
loop_
_entity.id
_entity.type
_entity.pdbx_description
1 polymer ?
#
loop_
_entity_poly.entity_id
_entity_poly.type
_entity_poly.pdbx_seq_one_letter_code
_entity_poly.pdbx_strand_id
1 'polypeptide(L)' 'MIQQFSHRDLENIYVAAVNTIQSEMIFVDAVQQLEEAARAGHGKAAMFLAELYYQGFRVERDSLKAQYWQKMATMQA' A
#
# COMPACT_ATOMS: atom_id res chain seq x y z
N MET A 1 11.47 16.00 11.97
CA MET A 1 11.46 16.28 10.52
C MET A 1 10.51 15.27 9.90
N ILE A 2 9.29 15.69 9.53
CA ILE A 2 8.31 14.80 8.89
C ILE A 2 8.69 14.82 7.41
N GLN A 3 9.22 13.71 6.89
CA GLN A 3 9.63 13.65 5.48
C GLN A 3 8.37 13.86 4.62
N GLN A 4 8.29 15.03 3.99
CA GLN A 4 7.21 15.38 3.09
C GLN A 4 7.52 14.71 1.75
N PHE A 5 7.15 13.44 1.62
CA PHE A 5 7.25 12.73 0.34
C PHE A 5 6.44 13.51 -0.69
N SER A 6 7.08 13.90 -1.80
CA SER A 6 6.34 14.51 -2.90
C SER A 6 5.42 13.47 -3.51
N HIS A 7 4.28 13.89 -4.06
CA HIS A 7 3.33 12.98 -4.73
C HIS A 7 4.00 12.07 -5.78
N ARG A 8 5.05 12.58 -6.45
CA ARG A 8 5.87 11.82 -7.40
C ARG A 8 6.72 10.73 -6.74
N ASP A 9 7.25 10.97 -5.55
CA ASP A 9 7.97 9.94 -4.78
C ASP A 9 7.01 8.84 -4.35
N LEU A 10 5.80 9.19 -3.90
CA LEU A 10 4.78 8.21 -3.50
C LEU A 10 4.34 7.31 -4.66
N GLU A 11 4.17 7.87 -5.87
CA GLU A 11 3.81 7.08 -7.04
C GLU A 11 4.94 6.14 -7.48
N ASN A 12 6.21 6.58 -7.39
CA ASN A 12 7.36 5.72 -7.66
C ASN A 12 7.48 4.59 -6.64
N ILE A 13 7.31 4.88 -5.34
CA ILE A 13 7.32 3.89 -4.25
C ILE A 13 6.21 2.87 -4.48
N TYR A 14 4.99 3.33 -4.80
CA TYR A 14 3.87 2.47 -5.14
C TYR A 14 4.19 1.53 -6.30
N VAL A 15 4.68 2.06 -7.44
CA VAL A 15 4.98 1.24 -8.62
C VAL A 15 6.07 0.23 -8.31
N ALA A 16 7.14 0.63 -7.63
CA ALA A 16 8.23 -0.26 -7.25
C ALA A 16 7.71 -1.40 -6.33
N ALA A 17 6.99 -1.06 -5.27
CA ALA A 17 6.45 -2.02 -4.32
C ALA A 17 5.48 -3.01 -4.98
N VAL A 18 4.59 -2.54 -5.85
CA VAL A 18 3.63 -3.39 -6.59
C VAL A 18 4.35 -4.36 -7.54
N ASN A 19 5.43 -3.92 -8.19
CA ASN A 19 6.25 -4.82 -9.01
C ASN A 19 6.98 -5.86 -8.16
N THR A 20 7.53 -5.46 -7.02
CA THR A 20 8.19 -6.39 -6.08
C THR A 20 7.22 -7.43 -5.54
N ILE A 21 6.00 -7.06 -5.13
CA ILE A 21 4.99 -8.00 -4.63
C ILE A 21 4.60 -9.05 -5.69
N GLN A 22 4.56 -8.64 -6.96
CA GLN A 22 4.22 -9.53 -8.07
C GLN A 22 5.39 -10.41 -8.52
N SER A 23 6.62 -9.89 -8.51
CA SER A 23 7.78 -10.56 -9.10
C SER A 23 8.69 -11.27 -8.10
N GLU A 24 8.74 -10.81 -6.85
CA GLU A 24 9.71 -11.27 -5.86
C GLU A 24 9.06 -12.13 -4.78
N MET A 25 9.82 -13.10 -4.27
CA MET A 25 9.39 -13.95 -3.16
C MET A 25 9.44 -13.20 -1.81
N ILE A 26 10.26 -12.14 -1.70
CA ILE A 26 10.40 -11.29 -0.52
C ILE A 26 9.75 -9.93 -0.82
N PHE A 27 8.62 -9.66 -0.18
CA PHE A 27 7.80 -8.47 -0.44
C PHE A 27 7.44 -7.72 0.85
N VAL A 28 8.00 -8.12 2.00
CA VAL A 28 7.69 -7.48 3.30
C VAL A 28 8.05 -5.99 3.29
N ASP A 29 9.18 -5.65 2.67
CA ASP A 29 9.65 -4.28 2.51
C ASP A 29 8.71 -3.47 1.60
N ALA A 30 8.22 -4.10 0.52
CA ALA A 30 7.25 -3.51 -0.39
C ALA A 30 5.89 -3.22 0.28
N VAL A 31 5.42 -4.11 1.15
CA VAL A 31 4.20 -3.88 1.93
C VAL A 31 4.39 -2.69 2.87
N GLN A 32 5.53 -2.61 3.58
CA GLN A 32 5.83 -1.47 4.45
C GLN A 32 5.90 -0.15 3.68
N GLN A 33 6.56 -0.15 2.51
CA GLN A 33 6.62 1.01 1.62
C GLN A 33 5.22 1.47 1.16
N LEU A 34 4.32 0.54 0.84
CA LEU A 34 2.92 0.85 0.53
C LEU A 34 2.17 1.42 1.74
N GLU A 35 2.43 0.90 2.94
CA GLU A 35 1.80 1.40 4.18
C GLU A 35 2.26 2.82 4.50
N GLU A 36 3.54 3.13 4.26
CA GLU A 36 4.06 4.49 4.36
C GLU A 36 3.43 5.41 3.31
N ALA A 37 3.35 4.97 2.05
CA ALA A 37 2.74 5.75 0.99
C ALA A 37 1.24 6.02 1.25
N ALA A 38 0.50 5.00 1.71
CA ALA A 38 -0.89 5.13 2.11
C ALA A 38 -1.07 6.12 3.28
N ARG A 39 -0.19 6.07 4.29
CA ARG A 39 -0.19 7.00 5.43
C ARG A 39 0.20 8.42 5.02
N ALA A 40 1.04 8.58 4.00
CA ALA A 40 1.41 9.86 3.42
C ALA A 40 0.30 10.49 2.54
N GLY A 41 -0.82 9.79 2.33
CA GLY A 41 -1.96 10.29 1.58
C GLY A 41 -2.12 9.72 0.17
N HIS A 42 -1.39 8.65 -0.16
CA HIS A 42 -1.49 8.03 -1.48
C HIS A 42 -2.67 7.04 -1.56
N GLY A 43 -3.81 7.51 -2.07
CA GLY A 43 -5.03 6.70 -2.18
C GLY A 43 -4.87 5.39 -2.95
N LYS A 44 -4.08 5.36 -4.02
CA LYS A 44 -3.81 4.12 -4.80
C LYS A 44 -3.07 3.07 -3.97
N ALA A 45 -2.13 3.49 -3.10
CA ALA A 45 -1.37 2.56 -2.25
C ALA A 45 -2.27 1.95 -1.17
N ALA A 46 -3.14 2.78 -0.56
CA ALA A 46 -4.14 2.31 0.39
C ALA A 46 -5.13 1.32 -0.25
N MET A 47 -5.55 1.57 -1.49
CA MET A 47 -6.45 0.66 -2.21
C MET A 47 -5.77 -0.67 -2.53
N PHE A 48 -4.51 -0.64 -2.94
CA PHE A 48 -3.75 -1.86 -3.22
C PHE A 48 -3.52 -2.71 -1.95
N LEU A 49 -3.19 -2.08 -0.82
CA LEU A 49 -3.11 -2.77 0.47
C LEU A 49 -4.44 -3.40 0.87
N ALA A 50 -5.55 -2.68 0.66
CA ALA A 50 -6.87 -3.22 0.93
C ALA A 50 -7.12 -4.50 0.15
N GLU A 51 -6.80 -4.49 -1.15
CA GLU A 51 -6.97 -5.64 -2.02
C GLU A 51 -6.03 -6.78 -1.63
N LEU A 52 -4.79 -6.47 -1.25
CA LEU A 52 -3.80 -7.45 -0.78
C LEU A 52 -4.31 -8.23 0.45
N TYR A 53 -4.77 -7.51 1.48
CA TYR A 53 -5.35 -8.11 2.69
C TYR A 53 -6.70 -8.77 2.44
N TYR A 54 -7.49 -8.28 1.48
CA TYR A 54 -8.78 -8.87 1.11
C TYR A 54 -8.61 -10.21 0.39
N GLN A 55 -7.68 -10.26 -0.57
CA GLN A 55 -7.34 -11.45 -1.34
C GLN A 55 -6.56 -12.46 -0.49
N GLY A 56 -5.84 -12.01 0.55
CA GLY A 56 -4.86 -12.84 1.24
C GLY A 56 -3.70 -13.24 0.33
N PHE A 57 -3.38 -12.38 -0.66
CA PHE A 57 -2.31 -12.65 -1.61
C PHE A 57 -1.00 -12.29 -0.94
N ARG A 58 -0.14 -13.30 -0.70
CA ARG A 58 1.17 -13.16 -0.03
C ARG A 58 1.11 -12.73 1.45
N VAL A 59 -0.01 -12.20 1.93
CA VAL A 59 -0.29 -11.89 3.35
C VAL A 59 -1.45 -12.72 3.88
N GLU A 60 -1.56 -12.85 5.20
CA GLU A 60 -2.76 -13.44 5.81
C GLU A 60 -4.00 -12.61 5.47
N ARG A 61 -5.06 -13.30 5.07
CA ARG A 61 -6.33 -12.66 4.72
C ARG A 61 -6.91 -11.99 5.96
N ASP A 62 -7.08 -10.68 5.89
CA ASP A 62 -7.63 -9.88 6.97
C ASP A 62 -8.65 -8.89 6.40
N SER A 63 -9.91 -9.30 6.46
CA SER A 63 -11.05 -8.51 5.95
C SER A 63 -11.28 -7.21 6.74
N LEU A 64 -10.81 -7.13 7.99
CA LEU A 64 -10.91 -5.92 8.82
C LEU A 64 -9.83 -4.92 8.41
N LYS A 65 -8.59 -5.37 8.25
CA LYS A 65 -7.51 -4.54 7.70
C LYS A 65 -7.83 -4.07 6.28
N ALA A 66 -8.36 -4.95 5.44
CA ALA A 66 -8.76 -4.59 4.09
C ALA A 66 -9.75 -3.41 4.08
N GLN A 67 -10.82 -3.49 4.87
CA GLN A 67 -11.79 -2.40 4.99
C GLN A 67 -11.19 -1.12 5.58
N TYR A 68 -10.27 -1.23 6.54
CA TYR A 68 -9.57 -0.08 7.10
C TYR A 68 -8.79 0.68 6.02
N TRP A 69 -7.98 -0.02 5.24
CA TRP A 69 -7.19 0.58 4.15
C TRP A 69 -8.07 1.07 3.01
N GLN A 70 -9.15 0.35 2.69
CA GLN A 70 -10.09 0.77 1.66
C GLN A 70 -10.81 2.07 2.05
N LYS A 71 -11.23 2.19 3.31
CA LYS A 71 -11.84 3.42 3.82
C LYS A 71 -10.87 4.60 3.79
N MET A 72 -9.60 4.37 4.12
CA MET A 72 -8.54 5.38 3.98
C MET A 72 -8.34 5.79 2.51
N ALA A 73 -8.35 4.84 1.58
CA ALA A 73 -8.23 5.12 0.16
C ALA A 73 -9.38 6.01 -0.34
N THR A 74 -10.62 5.68 0.02
CA THR A 74 -11.82 6.45 -0.37
C THR A 74 -11.88 7.84 0.28
N MET A 75 -11.32 8.00 1.49
CA MET A 75 -11.27 9.31 2.16
C MET A 75 -10.24 10.27 1.54
N GLN A 76 -9.29 9.77 0.76
CA GLN A 76 -8.22 10.56 0.14
C GLN A 76 -8.24 10.52 -1.40
N ALA A 77 -9.35 10.06 -1.99
CA ALA A 77 -9.58 10.02 -3.43
C ALA A 77 -10.26 11.29 -3.95
#